data_AF-A0A2K3NGX3-F1
#
_entry.id   AF-A0A2K3NGX3-F1
#
_cell.length_a   1.000
_cell.length_b   1.000
_cell.length_c   1.000
_cell.angle_alpha   90.00
_cell.angle_beta   90.00
_cell.angle_gamma   90.00
#
_symmetry.space_group_name_H-M   'P 1'
#
loop_
_entity.id
_entity.type
_entity.pdbx_description
1 polymer ?
#
loop_
_entity_poly.entity_id
_entity_poly.type
_entity_poly.pdbx_seq_one_letter_code
_entity_poly.pdbx_strand_id
1 'polypeptide(L)'
;AFKNVDPDSIVLDQLTVNEYPPGVGLSPHIDTHSAFEDIIFSLSLAGPCIMEFRRYEDGDWRPKVASSTVTKGESPEDGSNCIKKAIYLPPRSLYKEGRYAWHHYIPHHKV
;
A
#
# COMPACT_ATOMS: atom_id res chain seq x y z
N ALA A 1 -14.78 -3.69 -11.40
CA ALA A 1 -15.74 -2.62 -11.11
C ALA A 1 -16.21 -2.80 -9.66
N PHE A 2 -16.26 -1.73 -8.87
CA PHE A 2 -16.81 -1.78 -7.52
C PHE A 2 -18.24 -2.33 -7.63
N LYS A 3 -18.61 -3.31 -6.79
CA LYS A 3 -20.03 -3.65 -6.65
C LYS A 3 -20.75 -2.36 -6.26
N ASN A 4 -21.91 -2.09 -6.86
CA ASN A 4 -22.78 -1.01 -6.41
C ASN A 4 -23.25 -1.38 -5.00
N VAL A 5 -22.51 -0.94 -3.99
CA VAL A 5 -22.85 -1.11 -2.58
C VAL A 5 -23.75 0.06 -2.22
N ASP A 6 -24.93 -0.26 -1.68
CA ASP A 6 -25.83 0.74 -1.10
C ASP A 6 -25.08 1.42 0.08
N PRO A 7 -24.82 2.73 0.05
CA PRO A 7 -24.11 3.41 1.12
C PRO A 7 -24.80 3.25 2.49
N ASP A 8 -26.13 3.12 2.51
CA ASP A 8 -26.89 2.94 3.76
C ASP A 8 -26.73 1.53 4.35
N SER A 9 -26.15 0.61 3.58
CA SER A 9 -25.81 -0.75 4.02
C SER A 9 -24.39 -0.89 4.57
N ILE A 10 -23.56 0.15 4.50
CA ILE A 10 -22.17 0.11 4.99
C ILE A 10 -22.17 0.32 6.51
N VAL A 11 -21.98 -0.77 7.25
CA VAL A 11 -21.76 -0.73 8.70
C VAL A 11 -20.25 -0.79 8.97
N LEU A 12 -19.72 0.21 9.67
CA LEU A 12 -18.34 0.22 10.16
C LEU A 12 -18.37 -0.04 11.66
N ASP A 13 -17.80 -1.16 12.10
CA ASP A 13 -17.77 -1.60 13.49
C ASP A 13 -16.34 -1.72 14.06
N GLN A 14 -15.32 -1.56 13.21
CA GLN A 14 -13.91 -1.66 13.57
C GLN A 14 -13.14 -0.40 13.16
N LEU A 15 -12.20 0.02 14.02
CA LEU A 15 -11.28 1.12 13.77
C LEU A 15 -9.87 0.75 14.25
N THR A 16 -8.88 0.92 13.38
CA THR A 16 -7.46 0.87 13.73
C THR A 16 -6.88 2.27 13.65
N VAL A 17 -6.21 2.72 14.71
CA VAL A 17 -5.52 4.01 14.74
C VAL A 17 -4.02 3.77 14.63
N ASN A 18 -3.41 4.32 13.59
CA ASN A 18 -1.97 4.27 13.37
C ASN A 18 -1.37 5.66 13.53
N GLU A 19 -0.28 5.76 14.30
CA GLU A 19 0.50 6.98 14.44
C GLU A 19 1.90 6.76 13.83
N TYR A 20 2.30 7.66 12.93
CA TYR A 20 3.60 7.60 12.27
C TYR A 20 4.41 8.84 12.64
N PRO A 21 5.43 8.71 13.51
CA PRO A 21 6.39 9.77 13.75
C PRO A 21 7.14 10.15 12.46
N PRO A 22 7.72 11.37 12.37
CA PRO A 22 8.51 11.78 11.22
C PRO A 22 9.59 10.74 10.85
N GLY A 23 9.59 10.34 9.57
CA GLY A 23 10.55 9.37 9.01
C GLY A 23 10.20 7.89 9.24
N VAL A 24 9.21 7.59 10.08
CA VAL A 24 8.73 6.22 10.29
C VAL A 24 7.74 5.86 9.19
N GLY A 25 8.04 4.79 8.46
CA GLY A 25 7.17 4.22 7.47
C GLY A 25 6.35 3.03 7.98
N LEU A 26 5.63 2.42 7.05
CA LEU A 26 4.90 1.17 7.21
C LEU A 26 5.43 0.21 6.16
N SER A 27 5.78 -1.02 6.50
CA SER A 27 6.31 -1.97 5.51
C SER A 27 5.25 -2.36 4.47
N PRO A 28 5.64 -2.70 3.22
CA PRO A 28 4.73 -3.23 2.21
C PRO A 28 3.99 -4.48 2.69
N HIS A 29 2.67 -4.42 2.67
CA HIS A 29 1.81 -5.54 3.06
C HIS A 29 0.43 -5.44 2.40
N ILE A 30 -0.31 -6.53 2.45
CA ILE A 30 -1.75 -6.57 2.19
C ILE A 30 -2.44 -6.83 3.53
N ASP A 31 -3.54 -6.14 3.80
CA ASP A 31 -4.33 -6.37 5.00
C ASP A 31 -4.75 -7.85 5.13
N THR A 32 -4.81 -8.32 6.38
CA THR A 32 -5.19 -9.70 6.69
C THR A 32 -6.61 -9.94 6.19
N HIS A 33 -6.78 -10.87 5.24
CA HIS A 33 -8.05 -11.03 4.51
C HIS A 33 -9.19 -11.46 5.44
N SER A 34 -8.90 -12.32 6.41
CA SER A 34 -9.88 -12.83 7.38
C SER A 34 -10.23 -11.86 8.50
N ALA A 35 -9.50 -10.75 8.65
CA ALA A 35 -9.69 -9.80 9.75
C ALA A 35 -10.70 -8.68 9.44
N PHE A 36 -10.99 -8.45 8.15
CA PHE A 36 -11.89 -7.38 7.71
C PHE A 36 -12.78 -7.87 6.56
N GLU A 37 -13.90 -7.20 6.37
CA GLU A 37 -14.81 -7.44 5.24
C GLU A 37 -14.31 -6.78 3.94
N ASP A 38 -15.21 -6.55 2.98
CA ASP A 38 -14.85 -6.13 1.62
C ASP A 38 -14.20 -4.75 1.52
N ILE A 39 -14.44 -3.84 2.48
CA ILE A 39 -14.05 -2.44 2.36
C ILE A 39 -13.22 -2.00 3.57
N ILE A 40 -12.07 -1.40 3.26
CA ILE A 40 -11.25 -0.67 4.23
C ILE A 40 -11.19 0.78 3.77
N PHE A 41 -11.52 1.69 4.68
CA PHE A 41 -11.36 3.12 4.51
C PHE A 41 -10.16 3.60 5.33
N SER A 42 -9.34 4.45 4.73
CA SER A 42 -8.22 5.10 5.40
C SER A 42 -8.49 6.60 5.51
N LEU A 43 -8.54 7.11 6.74
CA LEU A 43 -8.72 8.53 7.04
C LEU A 43 -7.40 9.11 7.55
N SER A 44 -6.82 10.05 6.81
CA SER A 44 -5.62 10.77 7.25
C SER A 44 -6.02 12.03 8.01
N LEU A 45 -5.35 12.35 9.13
CA LEU A 45 -5.73 13.46 10.00
C LEU A 45 -4.67 14.55 10.14
N ALA A 46 -3.49 14.20 10.66
CA ALA A 46 -2.47 15.16 11.09
C ALA A 46 -1.63 15.71 9.93
N GLY A 47 -0.46 15.14 9.66
CA GLY A 47 0.43 15.56 8.57
C GLY A 47 0.04 14.93 7.23
N PRO A 48 0.51 15.53 6.11
CA PRO A 48 0.40 14.89 4.81
C PRO A 48 1.25 13.61 4.75
N CYS A 49 0.82 12.65 3.94
CA CYS A 49 1.53 11.39 3.74
C CYS A 49 1.50 10.99 2.25
N ILE A 50 2.51 10.24 1.81
CA ILE A 50 2.45 9.51 0.53
C ILE A 50 2.29 8.04 0.86
N MET A 51 1.21 7.45 0.36
CA MET A 51 1.01 6.01 0.40
C MET A 51 1.33 5.44 -0.98
N GLU A 52 2.19 4.43 -1.01
CA GLU A 52 2.62 3.75 -2.22
C GLU A 52 2.00 2.36 -2.31
N PHE A 53 1.68 1.95 -3.53
CA PHE A 53 1.04 0.69 -3.85
C PHE A 53 1.87 -0.06 -4.89
N ARG A 54 2.04 -1.36 -4.69
CA ARG A 54 2.71 -2.26 -5.63
C ARG A 54 1.85 -3.49 -5.91
N ARG A 55 1.70 -3.82 -7.19
CA ARG A 55 1.05 -5.05 -7.65
C ARG A 55 1.99 -5.82 -8.56
N TYR A 56 2.15 -7.11 -8.30
CA TYR A 56 3.04 -8.01 -9.00
C TYR A 56 2.20 -8.89 -9.91
N GLU A 57 2.48 -8.90 -11.21
CA GLU A 57 1.69 -9.68 -12.18
C GLU A 57 1.85 -11.19 -11.96
N ASP A 58 3.02 -11.63 -11.51
CA ASP A 58 3.33 -13.05 -11.28
C ASP A 58 2.95 -13.55 -9.87
N GLY A 59 2.37 -12.68 -9.02
CA GLY A 59 2.05 -13.01 -7.63
C GLY A 59 3.25 -13.21 -6.70
N ASP A 60 4.48 -13.19 -7.23
CA ASP A 60 5.71 -13.32 -6.44
C ASP A 60 6.22 -11.95 -5.98
N TRP A 61 5.91 -11.58 -4.73
CA TRP A 61 6.46 -10.39 -4.06
C TRP A 61 7.92 -10.61 -3.63
N ARG A 62 8.42 -11.86 -3.60
CA ARG A 62 9.75 -12.14 -3.06
C ARG A 62 10.80 -11.49 -3.95
N PRO A 63 11.78 -10.77 -3.38
CA PRO A 63 12.93 -10.33 -4.15
C PRO A 63 13.57 -11.57 -4.77
N LYS A 64 13.60 -11.67 -6.10
CA LYS A 64 14.40 -12.69 -6.76
C LYS A 64 15.84 -12.38 -6.39
N VAL A 65 16.39 -13.17 -5.46
CA VAL A 65 17.80 -13.07 -5.09
C VAL A 65 18.59 -13.25 -6.37
N ALA A 66 19.26 -12.18 -6.81
CA ALA A 66 20.10 -12.21 -7.98
C ALA A 66 21.09 -13.36 -7.81
N SER A 67 20.94 -14.42 -8.60
CA SER A 67 21.99 -15.41 -8.76
C SER A 67 23.22 -14.64 -9.24
N SER A 68 24.21 -14.57 -8.37
CA SER A 68 25.48 -13.88 -8.54
C SER A 68 26.07 -14.12 -9.92
N THR A 69 26.05 -13.10 -10.78
CA THR A 69 27.10 -12.90 -11.78
C THR A 69 27.31 -11.39 -11.91
N VAL A 70 28.52 -10.98 -11.52
CA VAL A 70 28.98 -9.61 -11.51
C VAL A 70 29.10 -9.11 -12.95
N THR A 71 28.42 -8.01 -13.29
CA THR A 71 29.00 -6.98 -14.17
C THR A 71 28.34 -5.64 -13.89
N LYS A 72 29.18 -4.61 -13.96
CA LYS A 72 29.06 -3.29 -13.37
C LYS A 72 28.33 -2.33 -14.31
N GLY A 73 27.38 -1.57 -13.75
CA GLY A 73 26.99 -0.26 -14.23
C GLY A 73 25.84 -0.25 -15.23
N GLU A 74 24.62 -0.15 -14.71
CA GLU A 74 23.47 0.57 -15.26
C GLU A 74 22.35 0.49 -14.22
N SER A 75 21.47 1.49 -14.22
CA SER A 75 20.36 1.65 -13.26
C SER A 75 19.60 0.33 -13.08
N PRO A 76 19.10 -0.02 -11.87
CA PRO A 76 18.23 -1.18 -11.72
C PRO A 76 16.88 -0.82 -12.33
N GLU A 77 16.78 -0.94 -13.66
CA GLU A 77 15.51 -1.05 -14.36
C GLU A 77 14.95 -2.40 -13.90
N ASP A 78 14.16 -2.30 -12.84
CA ASP A 78 13.50 -3.36 -12.11
C ASP A 78 12.71 -4.22 -13.10
N GLY A 79 13.35 -5.26 -13.64
CA GLY A 79 12.77 -6.23 -14.58
C GLY A 79 11.72 -7.15 -13.94
N SER A 80 11.05 -6.67 -12.88
CA SER A 80 9.86 -7.28 -12.33
C SER A 80 8.64 -6.64 -12.99
N ASN A 81 7.68 -7.44 -13.45
CA ASN A 81 6.36 -6.97 -13.89
C ASN A 81 5.58 -6.44 -12.67
N CYS A 82 6.02 -5.29 -12.14
CA CYS A 82 5.53 -4.65 -10.93
C CYS A 82 4.91 -3.31 -11.28
N ILE A 83 3.59 -3.22 -11.14
CA ILE A 83 2.85 -1.97 -11.32
C ILE A 83 2.94 -1.19 -10.00
N LYS A 84 3.47 0.03 -10.09
CA LYS A 84 3.65 0.93 -8.95
C LYS A 84 2.69 2.11 -9.08
N LYS A 85 2.07 2.50 -7.97
CA LYS A 85 1.24 3.70 -7.87
C LYS A 85 1.56 4.41 -6.55
N ALA A 86 1.36 5.72 -6.52
CA ALA A 86 1.45 6.51 -5.30
C ALA A 86 0.25 7.44 -5.23
N ILE A 87 -0.26 7.66 -4.02
CA ILE A 87 -1.28 8.66 -3.75
C ILE A 87 -0.76 9.62 -2.68
N TYR A 88 -1.05 10.90 -2.87
CA TYR A 88 -0.86 11.90 -1.85
C TYR A 88 -2.11 11.96 -0.97
N LEU A 89 -1.91 11.78 0.34
CA LEU A 89 -2.94 11.85 1.37
C LEU A 89 -2.76 13.18 2.14
N PRO A 90 -3.49 14.24 1.78
CA PRO A 90 -3.46 15.46 2.57
C PRO A 90 -4.14 15.25 3.93
N PRO A 91 -3.88 16.14 4.91
CA PRO A 91 -4.62 16.14 6.17
C PRO A 91 -6.13 16.18 5.94
N ARG A 92 -6.88 15.34 6.67
CA ARG A 92 -8.35 15.19 6.59
C ARG A 92 -8.84 14.63 5.25
N SER A 93 -8.06 13.75 4.62
CA SER A 93 -8.47 13.03 3.41
C SER A 93 -8.97 11.63 3.72
N LEU A 94 -9.95 11.17 2.94
CA LEU A 94 -10.48 9.82 2.98
C LEU A 94 -10.09 9.08 1.71
N TYR A 95 -9.50 7.91 1.86
CA TYR A 95 -9.16 7.01 0.77
C TYR A 95 -9.83 5.66 0.96
N LYS A 96 -10.21 5.03 -0.16
CA LYS A 96 -10.74 3.67 -0.22
C LYS A 96 -9.79 2.81 -1.05
N GLU A 97 -9.29 1.74 -0.46
CA GLU A 97 -8.30 0.88 -1.09
C GLU A 97 -8.91 -0.20 -2.01
N GLY A 98 -8.16 -0.58 -3.04
CA GLY A 98 -8.37 -1.83 -3.76
C GLY A 98 -7.78 -3.03 -3.00
N ARG A 99 -8.52 -3.51 -1.99
CA ARG A 99 -8.13 -4.65 -1.13
C ARG A 99 -7.77 -5.88 -1.98
N TYR A 100 -6.82 -6.69 -1.50
CA TYR A 100 -6.36 -7.99 -2.04
C TYR A 100 -5.25 -7.98 -3.11
N ALA A 101 -5.16 -6.98 -3.98
CA ALA A 101 -4.21 -7.03 -5.11
C ALA A 101 -2.99 -6.10 -4.96
N TRP A 102 -3.00 -5.20 -3.99
CA TRP A 102 -1.99 -4.17 -3.84
C TRP A 102 -1.31 -4.28 -2.50
N HIS A 103 0.01 -4.42 -2.50
CA HIS A 103 0.79 -4.17 -1.31
C HIS A 103 0.85 -2.66 -1.11
N HIS A 104 0.30 -2.16 -0.01
CA HIS A 104 0.36 -0.76 0.34
C HIS A 104 1.42 -0.51 1.41
N TYR A 105 2.01 0.68 1.42
CA TYR A 105 2.98 1.10 2.42
C TYR A 105 3.14 2.62 2.48
N ILE A 106 3.75 3.06 3.58
CA ILE A 106 4.25 4.41 3.76
C ILE A 106 5.78 4.32 3.72
N PRO A 107 6.47 4.94 2.76
CA PRO A 107 7.93 4.86 2.68
C PRO A 107 8.61 5.39 3.95
N HIS A 108 9.71 4.77 4.34
CA HIS A 108 10.60 5.37 5.33
C HIS A 108 11.32 6.58 4.69
N HIS A 109 11.38 7.67 5.43
CA HIS A 109 12.14 8.85 5.04
C HIS A 109 13.24 9.07 6.06
N LYS A 110 14.47 9.33 5.61
CA LYS A 110 15.51 9.79 6.52
C LYS A 110 15.15 11.22 6.94
N VAL A 111 15.06 11.44 8.26
CA VAL A 111 14.97 12.77 8.86
C VAL A 111 16.38 13.35 8.96
#